data_AF-A0A447UTI7-F1
#
_entry.id   AF-A0A447UTI7-F1
#
_cell.length_a   1.000
_cell.length_b   1.000
_cell.length_c   1.000
_cell.angle_alpha   90.00
_cell.angle_beta   90.00
_cell.angle_gamma   90.00
#
_symmetry.space_group_name_H-M   'P 1'
#
loop_
_entity.id
_entity.type
_entity.pdbx_description
1 polymer ?
#
loop_
_entity_poly.entity_id
_entity_poly.type
_entity_poly.pdbx_seq_one_letter_code
_entity_poly.pdbx_strand_id
1 'polypeptide(L)'
;MGFAELFIDPVAMSQITRIEIPGVTGVLTGIYMLLSGAIANYLAGVIADQTSQSAFDASGAINYAINAYIDVFDQITWGALACVALVLLIWLYQSLKFRNRPLAVES
;
A
#
# COMPACT_ATOMS: atom_id res chain seq x y z
N MET A 1 -1.46 10.21 7.88
CA MET A 1 -1.56 9.40 6.65
C MET A 1 -1.15 10.17 5.40
N GLY A 2 -1.72 11.36 5.12
CA GLY A 2 -1.43 12.12 3.89
C GLY A 2 0.04 12.50 3.60
N PHE A 3 0.93 12.55 4.60
CA PHE A 3 2.36 12.78 4.32
C PHE A 3 3.00 11.63 3.54
N ALA A 4 2.59 10.38 3.78
CA ALA A 4 3.15 9.21 3.09
C ALA A 4 2.67 9.11 1.62
N GLU A 5 1.42 9.51 1.35
CA GLU A 5 0.83 9.49 0.02
C GLU A 5 1.62 10.37 -0.98
N LEU A 6 2.13 11.51 -0.50
CA LEU A 6 2.96 12.42 -1.29
C LEU A 6 4.24 11.78 -1.84
N PHE A 7 4.74 10.70 -1.22
CA PHE A 7 5.96 10.04 -1.67
C PHE A 7 5.71 8.89 -2.64
N ILE A 8 4.56 8.21 -2.56
CA ILE A 8 4.31 6.98 -3.32
C ILE A 8 3.63 7.29 -4.66
N ASP A 9 2.63 8.16 -4.69
CA ASP A 9 1.86 8.43 -5.91
C ASP A 9 2.69 9.05 -7.05
N PRO A 10 3.57 10.04 -6.80
CA PRO A 10 4.42 10.60 -7.86
C PRO A 10 5.42 9.57 -8.41
N VAL A 11 5.90 8.65 -7.56
CA VAL A 11 6.84 7.59 -7.95
C VAL A 11 6.15 6.57 -8.83
N ALA A 12 4.94 6.14 -8.47
CA ALA A 12 4.16 5.19 -9.28
C ALA A 12 3.85 5.77 -10.67
N MET A 13 3.40 7.02 -10.74
CA MET A 13 3.10 7.67 -12.02
C MET A 13 4.36 7.86 -12.88
N SER A 14 5.50 8.22 -12.27
CA SER A 14 6.78 8.33 -12.98
C SER A 14 7.21 7.03 -13.65
N GLN A 15 6.98 5.89 -12.99
CA GLN A 15 7.31 4.57 -13.56
C GLN A 15 6.37 4.21 -14.72
N ILE A 16 5.06 4.50 -14.59
CA ILE A 16 4.07 4.26 -15.65
C ILE A 16 4.44 5.04 -16.92
N THR A 17 4.83 6.31 -16.77
CA THR A 17 5.24 7.14 -17.92
C THR A 17 6.59 6.75 -18.53
N ARG A 18 7.48 6.09 -17.76
CA ARG A 18 8.77 5.59 -18.28
C ARG A 18 8.64 4.33 -19.13
N ILE A 19 7.51 3.62 -19.06
CA ILE A 19 7.25 2.47 -19.94
C ILE A 19 6.74 3.03 -21.27
N GLU A 20 7.68 3.43 -22.12
CA GLU A 20 7.44 4.10 -23.39
C GLU A 20 7.08 3.09 -24.49
N ILE A 21 6.00 2.32 -24.27
CA ILE A 21 5.40 1.47 -25.31
C ILE A 21 4.29 2.29 -26.00
N PRO A 22 4.40 2.57 -27.31
CA PRO A 22 3.42 3.38 -28.03
C PRO A 22 2.00 2.84 -27.84
N GLY A 23 1.08 3.69 -27.36
CA GLY A 23 -0.34 3.37 -27.20
C GLY A 23 -0.74 2.64 -25.90
N VAL A 24 0.19 2.28 -25.01
CA VAL A 24 -0.12 1.48 -23.80
C VAL A 24 -0.14 2.30 -22.50
N THR A 25 0.50 3.47 -22.48
CA THR A 25 0.62 4.31 -21.27
C THR A 25 -0.75 4.70 -20.68
N GLY A 26 -1.73 5.04 -21.51
CA GLY A 26 -3.10 5.38 -21.04
C GLY A 26 -3.83 4.19 -20.41
N VAL A 27 -3.64 2.98 -20.93
CA VAL A 27 -4.21 1.75 -20.37
C VAL A 27 -3.56 1.41 -19.04
N LEU A 28 -2.24 1.56 -18.94
CA LEU A 28 -1.50 1.30 -17.70
C LEU A 28 -1.88 2.28 -16.58
N THR A 29 -2.07 3.56 -16.89
CA THR A 29 -2.63 4.54 -15.95
C THR A 29 -4.05 4.15 -15.52
N GLY A 30 -4.89 3.71 -16.45
CA GLY A 30 -6.26 3.26 -16.14
C GLY A 30 -6.30 2.04 -15.20
N ILE A 31 -5.44 1.04 -15.44
CA ILE A 31 -5.28 -0.12 -14.56
C ILE A 31 -4.80 0.32 -13.17
N TYR A 32 -3.83 1.23 -13.11
CA TYR A 32 -3.34 1.77 -11.85
C TYR A 32 -4.45 2.47 -11.06
N MET A 33 -5.25 3.34 -11.70
CA MET A 33 -6.36 4.03 -11.03
C MET A 33 -7.49 3.08 -10.61
N LEU A 34 -7.73 2.00 -11.36
CA LEU A 34 -8.71 0.99 -10.97
C LEU A 34 -8.27 0.24 -9.71
N LEU A 35 -7.00 -0.18 -9.64
CA LEU A 35 -6.46 -0.91 -8.49
C LEU A 35 -6.28 0.00 -7.26
N SER A 36 -5.59 1.13 -7.42
CA SER A 36 -5.33 2.06 -6.31
C SER A 36 -6.57 2.84 -5.88
N GLY A 37 -7.48 3.14 -6.81
CA GLY A 37 -8.71 3.85 -6.53
C GLY A 37 -9.84 2.91 -6.12
N ALA A 38 -10.40 2.16 -7.08
CA ALA A 38 -11.63 1.41 -6.84
C ALA A 38 -11.44 0.26 -5.84
N ILE A 39 -10.41 -0.57 -6.02
CA ILE A 39 -10.19 -1.72 -5.14
C ILE A 39 -9.76 -1.28 -3.74
N ALA A 40 -8.88 -0.29 -3.61
CA ALA A 40 -8.49 0.22 -2.30
C ALA A 40 -9.66 0.87 -1.53
N ASN A 41 -10.51 1.64 -2.22
CA ASN A 41 -11.70 2.24 -1.58
C ASN A 41 -12.74 1.18 -1.19
N TYR A 42 -12.91 0.12 -1.99
CA TYR A 42 -13.75 -1.01 -1.61
C TYR A 42 -13.23 -1.70 -0.35
N LEU A 43 -11.92 -1.97 -0.28
CA LEU A 43 -11.29 -2.58 0.89
C LEU A 43 -11.40 -1.69 2.14
N ALA A 44 -11.29 -0.37 1.98
CA ALA A 44 -11.55 0.58 3.06
C ALA A 44 -12.99 0.47 3.59
N GLY A 45 -13.97 0.24 2.70
CA GLY A 45 -15.35 -0.07 3.07
C GLY A 45 -15.46 -1.36 3.91
N VAL A 46 -14.78 -2.43 3.50
CA VAL A 46 -14.78 -3.71 4.25
C VAL A 46 -14.17 -3.54 5.65
N ILE A 47 -13.11 -2.75 5.79
CA ILE A 47 -12.50 -2.45 7.09
C ILE A 47 -13.44 -1.60 7.97
N ALA A 48 -14.16 -0.65 7.37
CA ALA A 48 -15.16 0.14 8.07
C ALA A 48 -16.32 -0.74 8.57
N ASP A 49 -16.77 -1.70 7.75
CA ASP A 49 -17.81 -2.66 8.12
C ASP A 49 -17.35 -3.52 9.31
N GLN A 50 -16.11 -4.03 9.30
CA GLN A 50 -15.53 -4.76 10.43
C GLN A 50 -15.52 -3.93 11.72
N THR A 51 -15.15 -2.66 11.61
CA THR A 51 -15.14 -1.73 12.77
C THR A 51 -16.54 -1.56 13.35
N SER A 52 -17.56 -1.45 12.48
CA SER A 52 -18.94 -1.27 12.91
C SER A 52 -19.55 -2.55 13.50
N GLN A 53 -19.28 -3.72 12.92
CA GLN A 53 -19.84 -4.99 13.35
C GLN A 53 -19.30 -5.41 14.73
N SER A 54 -18.01 -5.22 14.98
CA SER A 54 -17.40 -5.42 16.30
C SER A 54 -17.95 -4.46 17.37
N ALA A 55 -18.41 -3.27 16.97
CA ALA A 55 -19.07 -2.34 17.88
C ALA A 55 -20.55 -2.73 18.16
N PHE A 56 -21.25 -3.36 17.22
CA PHE A 56 -22.66 -3.77 17.38
C PHE A 56 -22.84 -5.00 18.29
N ASP A 57 -21.95 -6.00 18.23
CA ASP A 57 -21.98 -7.17 19.13
C ASP A 57 -21.79 -6.79 20.62
N ALA A 58 -21.34 -5.55 20.89
CA ALA A 58 -21.01 -5.04 22.22
C ALA A 58 -22.01 -4.01 22.76
N SER A 59 -23.29 -4.06 22.32
CA SER A 59 -24.40 -3.09 22.52
C SER A 59 -24.80 -2.69 23.97
N GLY A 60 -23.87 -2.62 24.94
CA GLY A 60 -24.14 -2.16 26.31
C GLY A 60 -23.10 -1.22 26.93
N ALA A 61 -21.90 -1.06 26.37
CA ALA A 61 -20.84 -0.26 27.01
C ALA A 61 -20.04 0.59 26.01
N ILE A 62 -20.10 1.92 26.18
CA ILE A 62 -19.35 2.92 25.40
C ILE A 62 -17.83 2.63 25.40
N ASN A 63 -17.31 2.08 26.49
CA ASN A 63 -15.89 1.70 26.61
C ASN A 63 -15.48 0.60 25.61
N TYR A 64 -16.39 -0.30 25.23
CA TYR A 64 -16.09 -1.37 24.28
C TYR A 64 -16.10 -0.89 22.83
N ALA A 65 -16.95 0.09 22.50
CA ALA A 65 -16.94 0.71 21.18
C ALA A 65 -15.58 1.37 20.88
N ILE A 66 -14.99 2.05 21.87
CA ILE A 66 -13.65 2.65 21.74
C ILE A 66 -12.57 1.57 21.52
N ASN A 67 -12.65 0.47 22.25
CA ASN A 67 -11.70 -0.65 22.08
C ASN A 67 -11.77 -1.25 20.67
N ALA A 68 -12.96 -1.39 20.08
CA ALA A 68 -13.10 -1.88 18.70
C ALA A 68 -12.41 -0.97 17.67
N TYR A 69 -12.48 0.35 17.84
CA TYR A 69 -11.72 1.28 16.99
C TYR A 69 -10.21 1.13 17.19
N ILE A 70 -9.76 1.03 18.44
CA ILE A 70 -8.34 0.87 18.77
C ILE A 70 -7.78 -0.40 18.14
N ASP A 71 -8.50 -1.52 18.22
CA ASP A 71 -8.07 -2.80 17.66
C ASP A 71 -7.91 -2.73 16.14
N VAL A 72 -8.85 -2.09 15.43
CA VAL A 72 -8.75 -1.92 13.98
C VAL A 72 -7.59 -0.99 13.61
N PHE A 73 -7.41 0.12 14.32
CA PHE A 73 -6.28 1.02 14.07
C PHE A 73 -4.93 0.37 14.35
N ASP A 74 -4.82 -0.45 15.39
CA ASP A 74 -3.60 -1.20 15.70
C ASP A 74 -3.30 -2.23 14.60
N GLN A 75 -4.31 -2.99 14.17
CA GLN A 75 -4.16 -3.95 13.06
C GLN A 75 -3.72 -3.27 11.76
N ILE A 76 -4.33 -2.14 11.39
CA ILE A 76 -3.92 -1.37 10.19
C ILE A 76 -2.49 -0.87 10.35
N THR A 77 -2.09 -0.44 11.56
CA THR A 77 -0.74 0.06 11.84
C THR A 77 0.31 -1.03 11.67
N TRP A 78 0.09 -2.20 12.28
CA TRP A 78 0.98 -3.35 12.12
C TRP A 78 1.01 -3.86 10.67
N GLY A 79 -0.13 -3.88 10.00
CA GLY A 79 -0.23 -4.23 8.58
C GLY A 79 0.57 -3.27 7.69
N ALA A 80 0.43 -1.95 7.90
CA ALA A 80 1.19 -0.94 7.17
C ALA A 80 2.70 -1.05 7.44
N LEU A 81 3.09 -1.28 8.69
CA LEU A 81 4.50 -1.45 9.07
C LEU A 81 5.10 -2.71 8.43
N ALA A 82 4.36 -3.81 8.36
CA ALA A 82 4.76 -5.02 7.64
C ALA A 82 4.95 -4.75 6.14
N CYS A 83 4.04 -4.01 5.50
CA CYS A 83 4.19 -3.61 4.09
C CYS A 83 5.45 -2.78 3.85
N VAL A 84 5.73 -1.79 4.72
CA VAL A 84 6.95 -0.98 4.63
C VAL A 84 8.20 -1.86 4.80
N ALA A 85 8.20 -2.77 5.78
CA ALA A 85 9.30 -3.70 5.99
C ALA A 85 9.56 -4.57 4.75
N LEU A 86 8.51 -5.08 4.10
CA LEU A 86 8.63 -5.85 2.86
C LEU A 86 9.23 -5.03 1.72
N VAL A 87 8.78 -3.78 1.52
CA VAL A 87 9.34 -2.89 0.49
C VAL A 87 10.82 -2.62 0.75
N LEU A 88 11.21 -2.36 2.00
CA LEU A 88 12.59 -2.16 2.39
C LEU A 88 13.44 -3.41 2.16
N LEU A 89 12.92 -4.61 2.47
CA LEU A 89 13.60 -5.88 2.21
C LEU A 89 13.81 -6.13 0.73
N ILE A 90 12.80 -5.85 -0.12
CA ILE A 90 12.92 -5.96 -1.58
C ILE A 90 14.02 -5.02 -2.08
N TRP A 91 14.03 -3.77 -1.63
CA TRP A 91 15.01 -2.79 -2.06
C TRP A 91 16.42 -3.10 -1.54
N LEU A 92 16.54 -3.57 -0.30
CA LEU A 92 17.81 -4.02 0.28
C LEU A 92 18.36 -5.23 -0.48
N TYR A 93 17.52 -6.23 -0.76
CA TYR A 93 17.91 -7.40 -1.55
C TYR A 93 18.33 -6.99 -2.96
N GLN A 94 17.60 -6.08 -3.60
CA GLN A 94 17.96 -5.52 -4.90
C GLN A 94 19.34 -4.84 -4.83
N SER A 95 19.56 -3.96 -3.85
CA SER A 95 20.83 -3.25 -3.66
C SER A 95 22.02 -4.19 -3.44
N LEU A 96 21.86 -5.21 -2.59
CA LEU A 96 22.89 -6.23 -2.34
C LEU A 96 23.17 -7.07 -3.60
N LYS A 97 22.13 -7.48 -4.33
CA LYS A 97 22.29 -8.24 -5.58
C LYS A 97 22.98 -7.42 -6.67
N PHE A 98 22.69 -6.12 -6.80
CA PHE A 98 23.36 -5.25 -7.75
C PHE A 98 24.81 -4.94 -7.35
N ARG A 99 25.12 -4.82 -6.05
CA ARG A 99 26.52 -4.72 -5.56
C ARG A 99 27.38 -5.94 -5.89
N ASN A 100 26.74 -7.10 -5.99
CA ASN A 100 27.43 -8.37 -6.27
C ASN A 100 27.50 -8.73 -7.77
N ARG A 101 27.02 -7.88 -8.68
CA ARG A 101 27.32 -8.04 -10.12
C ARG A 101 28.65 -7.33 -10.39
N PRO A 102 29.78 -8.04 -10.53
CA PRO A 102 31.00 -7.41 -10.99
C PRO A 102 30.71 -6.78 -12.35
N LEU A 103 31.29 -5.60 -12.58
CA LEU A 103 31.33 -4.89 -13.84
C LEU A 103 31.99 -5.78 -14.90
N ALA A 104 31.24 -6.71 -15.50
CA ALA A 104 31.64 -7.44 -16.69
C ALA A 104 31.29 -6.59 -17.92
N VAL A 105 31.89 -5.41 -17.99
CA VAL A 105 31.97 -4.58 -19.20
C VAL A 105 33.37 -3.99 -19.24
N GLU A 106 34.36 -4.82 -19.54
CA GLU A 106 35.58 -4.36 -20.21
C GLU A 106 36.30 -5.56 -20.83
N SER A 107 36.06 -5.75 -22.14
CA SER A 107 37.02 -6.18 -23.17
C SER A 107 36.31 -6.22 -24.52
#